data_AF-A0A6J6LI49-F1
#
_entry.id   AF-A0A6J6LI49-F1
#
_cell.length_a   1.000
_cell.length_b   1.000
_cell.length_c   1.000
_cell.angle_alpha   90.00
_cell.angle_beta   90.00
_cell.angle_gamma   90.00
#
_symmetry.space_group_name_H-M   'P 1'
#
loop_
_entity.id
_entity.type
_entity.pdbx_description
1 polymer ?
#
loop_
_entity_poly.entity_id
_entity_poly.type
_entity_poly.pdbx_seq_one_letter_code
_entity_poly.pdbx_strand_id
1 'polypeptide(L)'
;MWDEGEVPLAKMQADQLVQDLANSEIPVIVMGDFNSDPRDPRGTGQSNPGEQPETSEVCPAQISAPRIDTAQSECSAYWTMIQAGYSDSGPDAQDPKNLTWGANALLAGPDPKRQDAAIEMGNKFGFTDRLDYVFLSSQLNASESRIVGNSWPLGEQLWSCNSTEQNDLSRLAISKMDTSVTLGALEQTKCLPSDHAGLVVEVSFTASDTSSSTYPESHTPFPIGFWKGSGIALVLFLIWRIRRRVTTSRALKVV
;
A
#
# COMPACT_ATOMS: atom_id res chain seq x y z
N MET A 1 8.31 2.89 -10.16
CA MET A 1 7.25 1.84 -10.19
C MET A 1 6.29 2.01 -11.36
N TRP A 2 6.72 2.70 -12.41
CA TRP A 2 6.08 2.78 -13.71
C TRP A 2 7.20 3.10 -14.72
N ASP A 3 7.01 2.70 -15.97
CA ASP A 3 7.90 3.04 -17.07
C ASP A 3 7.16 4.00 -18.02
N GLU A 4 7.89 4.95 -18.60
CA GLU A 4 7.30 5.95 -19.50
C GLU A 4 6.58 5.26 -20.67
N GLY A 5 5.32 5.62 -20.88
CA GLY A 5 4.51 5.03 -21.95
C GLY A 5 3.87 3.68 -21.63
N GLU A 6 4.12 3.11 -20.46
CA GLU A 6 3.58 1.80 -20.06
C GLU A 6 2.50 1.92 -18.98
N VAL A 7 1.72 0.84 -18.79
CA VAL A 7 0.79 0.75 -17.67
C VAL A 7 1.56 0.72 -16.35
N PRO A 8 1.22 1.55 -15.34
CA PRO A 8 1.92 1.55 -14.06
C PRO A 8 1.92 0.18 -13.37
N LEU A 9 3.05 -0.23 -12.80
CA LEU A 9 3.13 -1.52 -12.09
C LEU A 9 2.19 -1.56 -10.88
N ALA A 10 2.01 -0.42 -10.21
CA ALA A 10 1.05 -0.26 -9.13
C ALA A 10 -0.39 -0.59 -9.56
N LYS A 11 -0.77 -0.23 -10.79
CA LYS A 11 -2.08 -0.59 -11.36
C LYS A 11 -2.19 -2.10 -11.58
N MET A 12 -1.17 -2.72 -12.18
CA MET A 12 -1.16 -4.17 -12.39
C MET A 12 -1.24 -4.94 -11.07
N GLN A 13 -0.56 -4.44 -10.03
CA GLN A 13 -0.63 -5.01 -8.67
C GLN A 13 -2.02 -4.84 -8.06
N ALA A 14 -2.66 -3.68 -8.23
CA ALA A 14 -4.03 -3.45 -7.75
C ALA A 14 -5.03 -4.36 -8.46
N ASP A 15 -4.88 -4.61 -9.76
CA ASP A 15 -5.72 -5.57 -10.49
C ASP A 15 -5.60 -6.98 -9.92
N GLN A 16 -4.37 -7.44 -9.71
CA GLN A 16 -4.12 -8.75 -9.12
C GLN A 16 -4.72 -8.84 -7.72
N LEU A 17 -4.55 -7.79 -6.91
CA LEU A 17 -5.08 -7.73 -5.55
C LEU A 17 -6.62 -7.79 -5.53
N VAL A 18 -7.28 -7.01 -6.39
CA VAL A 18 -8.75 -7.05 -6.53
C VAL A 18 -9.21 -8.43 -6.98
N GLN A 19 -8.50 -9.05 -7.94
CA GLN A 19 -8.83 -10.39 -8.42
C GLN A 19 -8.69 -11.45 -7.31
N ASP A 20 -7.60 -11.40 -6.53
CA ASP A 20 -7.34 -12.33 -5.44
C ASP A 20 -8.39 -12.23 -4.33
N LEU A 21 -8.91 -11.02 -4.10
CA LEU A 21 -9.89 -10.74 -3.05
C LEU A 21 -11.36 -10.84 -3.52
N ALA A 22 -11.62 -11.03 -4.81
CA ALA A 22 -12.96 -10.94 -5.41
C ALA A 22 -13.99 -11.90 -4.79
N ASN A 23 -13.53 -13.05 -4.27
CA ASN A 23 -14.39 -14.08 -3.67
C ASN A 23 -14.25 -14.15 -2.13
N SER A 24 -13.70 -13.11 -1.49
CA SER A 24 -13.60 -13.09 -0.03
C SER A 24 -15.00 -12.98 0.60
N GLU A 25 -15.36 -13.97 1.42
CA GLU A 25 -16.60 -13.98 2.19
C GLU A 25 -16.45 -13.29 3.56
N ILE A 26 -15.22 -12.95 3.95
CA ILE A 26 -14.92 -12.25 5.20
C ILE A 26 -14.65 -10.75 4.93
N PRO A 27 -14.94 -9.86 5.89
CA PRO A 27 -14.60 -8.45 5.77
C PRO A 27 -13.09 -8.25 5.55
N VAL A 28 -12.74 -7.45 4.54
CA VAL A 28 -11.37 -7.16 4.14
C VAL A 28 -11.01 -5.70 4.40
N ILE A 29 -9.81 -5.51 4.94
CA ILE A 29 -9.12 -4.23 5.04
C ILE A 29 -7.85 -4.35 4.22
N VAL A 30 -7.66 -3.44 3.27
CA VAL A 30 -6.42 -3.32 2.49
C VAL A 30 -5.78 -1.99 2.84
N MET A 31 -4.50 -1.98 3.19
CA MET A 31 -3.82 -0.75 3.60
C MET A 31 -2.37 -0.72 3.10
N GLY A 32 -1.89 0.47 2.78
CA GLY A 32 -0.51 0.70 2.40
C GLY A 32 -0.35 1.87 1.44
N ASP A 33 0.88 2.04 0.97
CA ASP A 33 1.24 2.95 -0.11
C ASP A 33 0.94 2.28 -1.46
N PHE A 34 0.01 2.86 -2.21
CA PHE A 34 -0.39 2.38 -3.54
C PHE A 34 0.40 3.00 -4.69
N ASN A 35 1.30 3.96 -4.43
CA ASN A 35 2.03 4.73 -5.43
C ASN A 35 1.12 5.20 -6.58
N SER A 36 -0.05 5.72 -6.18
CA SER A 36 -1.07 6.21 -7.09
C SER A 36 -1.87 7.29 -6.38
N ASP A 37 -1.71 8.52 -6.85
CA ASP A 37 -2.54 9.64 -6.46
C ASP A 37 -3.85 9.63 -7.27
N PRO A 38 -4.99 10.14 -6.73
CA PRO A 38 -6.25 10.14 -7.46
C PRO A 38 -6.20 10.95 -8.76
N ARG A 39 -5.22 11.84 -8.92
CA ARG A 39 -5.02 12.66 -10.11
C ARG A 39 -4.19 11.97 -11.19
N ASP A 40 -3.69 10.77 -10.94
CA ASP A 40 -2.85 10.06 -11.90
C ASP A 40 -3.68 9.29 -12.95
N PRO A 41 -3.19 9.19 -14.20
CA PRO A 41 -1.95 9.80 -14.72
C PRO A 41 -2.02 11.33 -14.89
N ARG A 42 -0.92 12.03 -14.64
CA ARG A 42 -0.86 13.50 -14.75
C ARG A 42 -0.89 13.96 -16.19
N GLY A 43 -1.69 14.99 -16.46
CA GLY A 43 -1.76 15.61 -17.79
C GLY A 43 -0.48 16.35 -18.15
N THR A 44 -0.20 16.47 -19.45
CA THR A 44 0.97 17.20 -19.95
C THR A 44 0.99 18.64 -19.42
N GLY A 45 2.12 19.05 -18.83
CA GLY A 45 2.32 20.39 -18.28
C GLY A 45 1.61 20.63 -16.94
N GLN A 46 0.96 19.63 -16.36
CA GLN A 46 0.50 19.70 -14.98
C GLN A 46 1.66 19.45 -14.02
N SER A 47 1.57 20.05 -12.83
CA SER A 47 2.56 19.84 -11.77
C SER A 47 2.56 18.36 -11.34
N ASN A 48 3.72 17.71 -11.44
CA ASN A 48 3.95 16.32 -11.04
C ASN A 48 5.20 16.16 -10.15
N PRO A 49 5.29 16.90 -9.02
CA PRO A 49 6.47 16.89 -8.15
C PRO A 49 6.72 15.53 -7.48
N GLY A 50 5.68 14.70 -7.33
CA GLY A 50 5.79 13.34 -6.83
C GLY A 50 6.36 12.34 -7.82
N GLU A 51 6.61 12.75 -9.07
CA GLU A 51 7.11 11.89 -10.17
C GLU A 51 6.21 10.65 -10.39
N GLN A 52 4.90 10.87 -10.21
CA GLN A 52 3.86 9.86 -10.42
C GLN A 52 3.63 9.65 -11.94
N PRO A 53 2.88 8.60 -12.36
CA PRO A 53 2.66 8.33 -13.77
C PRO A 53 2.17 9.54 -14.56
N GLU A 54 2.79 9.79 -15.70
CA GLU A 54 2.41 10.85 -16.64
C GLU A 54 1.58 10.30 -17.79
N THR A 55 0.79 11.17 -18.41
CA THR A 55 -0.03 10.82 -19.57
C THR A 55 0.81 10.30 -20.72
N SER A 56 0.30 9.26 -21.39
CA SER A 56 0.86 8.67 -22.60
C SER A 56 -0.25 8.22 -23.54
N GLU A 57 0.10 7.64 -24.70
CA GLU A 57 -0.88 7.01 -25.59
C GLU A 57 -1.57 5.80 -24.94
N VAL A 58 -0.86 5.08 -24.07
CA VAL A 58 -1.36 3.89 -23.36
C VAL A 58 -2.19 4.30 -22.14
N CYS A 59 -1.73 5.32 -21.43
CA CYS A 59 -2.32 5.81 -20.19
C CYS A 59 -2.73 7.28 -20.35
N PRO A 60 -3.94 7.57 -20.84
CA PRO A 60 -4.39 8.94 -20.99
C PRO A 60 -4.47 9.65 -19.63
N ALA A 61 -4.31 10.96 -19.66
CA ALA A 61 -4.42 11.82 -18.49
C ALA A 61 -5.75 11.58 -17.76
N GLN A 62 -5.68 11.61 -16.43
CA GLN A 62 -6.87 11.62 -15.61
C GLN A 62 -7.71 12.87 -15.88
N ILE A 63 -9.02 12.73 -15.71
CA ILE A 63 -9.92 13.88 -15.83
C ILE A 63 -9.69 14.86 -14.67
N SER A 64 -10.15 16.11 -14.85
CA SER A 64 -10.13 17.08 -13.75
C SER A 64 -11.16 16.72 -12.68
N ALA A 65 -10.75 16.75 -11.41
CA ALA A 65 -11.57 16.40 -10.24
C ALA A 65 -12.29 15.04 -10.38
N PRO A 66 -11.53 13.94 -10.54
CA PRO A 66 -12.08 12.61 -10.78
C PRO A 66 -12.99 12.15 -9.63
N ARG A 67 -14.07 11.47 -10.00
CA ARG A 67 -15.06 10.87 -9.09
C ARG A 67 -15.28 9.41 -9.48
N ILE A 68 -15.91 8.63 -8.61
CA ILE A 68 -16.12 7.19 -8.83
C ILE A 68 -16.73 6.85 -10.20
N ASP A 69 -17.62 7.69 -10.72
CA ASP A 69 -18.36 7.50 -11.97
C ASP A 69 -17.67 8.08 -13.22
N THR A 70 -16.62 8.87 -13.04
CA THR A 70 -15.97 9.63 -14.11
C THR A 70 -14.47 9.37 -14.20
N ALA A 71 -13.85 8.85 -13.13
CA ALA A 71 -12.44 8.53 -13.08
C ALA A 71 -12.09 7.37 -14.02
N GLN A 72 -10.92 7.49 -14.63
CA GLN A 72 -10.30 6.44 -15.43
C GLN A 72 -9.46 5.55 -14.51
N SER A 73 -9.84 4.29 -14.37
CA SER A 73 -9.10 3.33 -13.53
C SER A 73 -7.96 2.66 -14.28
N GLU A 74 -7.96 2.67 -15.61
CA GLU A 74 -7.11 1.88 -16.50
C GLU A 74 -5.62 1.99 -16.19
N CYS A 75 -5.17 3.12 -15.61
CA CYS A 75 -3.80 3.36 -15.20
C CYS A 75 -3.65 3.89 -13.76
N SER A 76 -4.68 3.72 -12.92
CA SER A 76 -4.67 4.20 -11.53
C SER A 76 -4.99 3.07 -10.56
N ALA A 77 -4.02 2.76 -9.69
CA ALA A 77 -4.18 1.77 -8.63
C ALA A 77 -5.26 2.21 -7.63
N TYR A 78 -5.29 3.50 -7.29
CA TYR A 78 -6.32 4.09 -6.42
C TYR A 78 -7.73 3.89 -6.99
N TRP A 79 -7.97 4.31 -8.23
CA TRP A 79 -9.30 4.18 -8.83
C TRP A 79 -9.71 2.74 -9.11
N THR A 80 -8.74 1.83 -9.31
CA THR A 80 -9.00 0.39 -9.39
C THR A 80 -9.62 -0.14 -8.10
N MET A 81 -9.06 0.22 -6.94
CA MET A 81 -9.63 -0.19 -5.64
C MET A 81 -11.02 0.41 -5.43
N ILE A 82 -11.19 1.70 -5.71
CA ILE A 82 -12.49 2.38 -5.55
C ILE A 82 -13.57 1.76 -6.45
N GLN A 83 -13.28 1.54 -7.73
CA GLN A 83 -14.25 0.96 -8.67
C GLN A 83 -14.51 -0.53 -8.44
N ALA A 84 -13.59 -1.24 -7.78
CA ALA A 84 -13.80 -2.60 -7.29
C ALA A 84 -14.74 -2.68 -6.07
N GLY A 85 -15.24 -1.54 -5.58
CA GLY A 85 -16.21 -1.47 -4.49
C GLY A 85 -15.61 -1.30 -3.10
N TYR A 86 -14.30 -1.02 -3.01
CA TYR A 86 -13.68 -0.59 -1.76
C TYR A 86 -13.89 0.91 -1.54
N SER A 87 -13.88 1.32 -0.27
CA SER A 87 -13.96 2.72 0.13
C SER A 87 -12.62 3.21 0.67
N ASP A 88 -12.08 4.32 0.15
CA ASP A 88 -10.99 5.04 0.84
C ASP A 88 -11.56 5.61 2.14
N SER A 89 -11.04 5.10 3.24
CA SER A 89 -11.53 5.41 4.58
C SER A 89 -10.75 6.54 5.25
N GLY A 90 -9.77 7.12 4.56
CA GLY A 90 -9.06 8.30 5.04
C GLY A 90 -9.79 9.61 4.77
N PRO A 91 -9.26 10.74 5.28
CA PRO A 91 -9.68 12.06 4.86
C PRO A 91 -9.48 12.25 3.34
N ASP A 92 -10.33 13.06 2.71
CA ASP A 92 -10.37 13.31 1.26
C ASP A 92 -8.98 13.40 0.63
N ALA A 93 -8.66 12.40 -0.19
CA ALA A 93 -7.37 12.25 -0.87
C ALA A 93 -7.08 13.36 -1.90
N GLN A 94 -8.11 14.08 -2.37
CA GLN A 94 -7.95 15.18 -3.31
C GLN A 94 -7.77 16.54 -2.62
N ASP A 95 -8.00 16.62 -1.30
CA ASP A 95 -7.75 17.83 -0.53
C ASP A 95 -6.24 17.96 -0.24
N PRO A 96 -5.59 19.05 -0.67
CA PRO A 96 -4.16 19.28 -0.46
C PRO A 96 -3.72 19.14 0.99
N LYS A 97 -4.59 19.41 1.98
CA LYS A 97 -4.24 19.27 3.40
C LYS A 97 -4.01 17.82 3.82
N ASN A 98 -4.47 16.84 3.04
CA ASN A 98 -4.45 15.43 3.38
C ASN A 98 -3.43 14.62 2.57
N LEU A 99 -2.53 15.28 1.84
CA LEU A 99 -1.46 14.65 1.08
C LEU A 99 -0.43 14.02 2.03
N THR A 100 0.16 12.90 1.63
CA THR A 100 1.02 12.06 2.48
C THR A 100 2.45 11.92 1.98
N TRP A 101 2.75 12.28 0.74
CA TRP A 101 4.09 12.18 0.16
C TRP A 101 4.72 13.54 -0.11
N GLY A 102 6.04 13.67 0.08
CA GLY A 102 6.76 14.90 -0.28
C GLY A 102 8.04 15.19 0.49
N ALA A 103 8.39 14.41 1.51
CA ALA A 103 9.64 14.58 2.24
C ALA A 103 10.89 14.35 1.37
N ASN A 104 12.01 14.93 1.78
CA ASN A 104 13.32 14.59 1.21
C ASN A 104 13.87 13.28 1.80
N ALA A 105 14.78 12.63 1.08
CA ALA A 105 15.38 11.36 1.46
C ALA A 105 16.16 11.38 2.79
N LEU A 106 16.57 12.56 3.27
CA LEU A 106 17.24 12.73 4.56
C LEU A 106 16.28 13.00 5.72
N LEU A 107 14.97 12.96 5.44
CA LEU A 107 13.88 13.25 6.35
C LEU A 107 13.96 14.66 6.95
N ALA A 108 14.72 15.57 6.36
CA ALA A 108 14.95 16.91 6.89
C ALA A 108 13.85 17.91 6.51
N GLY A 109 12.61 17.44 6.33
CA GLY A 109 11.50 18.24 5.82
C GLY A 109 11.09 17.85 4.39
N PRO A 110 10.22 18.64 3.74
CA PRO A 110 9.88 18.44 2.34
C PRO A 110 11.09 18.54 1.42
N ASP A 111 11.03 17.86 0.28
CA ASP A 111 12.00 18.06 -0.79
C ASP A 111 11.91 19.49 -1.33
N PRO A 112 13.02 20.22 -1.47
CA PRO A 112 12.99 21.63 -1.90
C PRO A 112 12.31 21.87 -3.24
N LYS A 113 12.35 20.91 -4.19
CA LYS A 113 11.66 21.01 -5.49
C LYS A 113 10.17 20.75 -5.33
N ARG A 114 9.81 19.80 -4.46
CA ARG A 114 8.41 19.44 -4.20
C ARG A 114 7.69 20.48 -3.37
N GLN A 115 8.39 21.14 -2.45
CA GLN A 115 7.82 22.12 -1.53
C GLN A 115 7.18 23.31 -2.26
N ASP A 116 7.82 23.83 -3.31
CA ASP A 116 7.30 24.97 -4.06
C ASP A 116 5.98 24.59 -4.76
N ALA A 117 5.92 23.40 -5.37
CA ALA A 117 4.71 22.87 -5.97
C ALA A 117 3.62 22.60 -4.93
N ALA A 118 3.96 22.01 -3.78
CA ALA A 118 3.02 21.76 -2.69
C ALA A 118 2.34 23.05 -2.20
N ILE A 119 3.10 24.14 -2.04
CA ILE A 119 2.59 25.44 -1.61
C ILE A 119 1.61 26.00 -2.67
N GLU A 120 1.96 25.92 -3.94
CA GLU A 120 1.08 26.33 -5.05
C GLU A 120 -0.23 25.51 -5.07
N MET A 121 -0.13 24.22 -4.75
CA MET A 121 -1.28 23.32 -4.63
C MET A 121 -2.11 23.57 -3.36
N GLY A 122 -1.65 24.40 -2.42
CA GLY A 122 -2.35 24.73 -1.19
C GLY A 122 -1.94 23.89 0.03
N ASN A 123 -0.92 23.04 -0.08
CA ASN A 123 -0.33 22.33 1.06
C ASN A 123 0.81 23.15 1.67
N LYS A 124 0.62 23.59 2.92
CA LYS A 124 1.58 24.48 3.62
C LYS A 124 2.82 23.78 4.19
N PHE A 125 2.87 22.46 4.16
CA PHE A 125 3.91 21.64 4.80
C PHE A 125 4.80 20.90 3.81
N GLY A 126 4.53 21.03 2.51
CA GLY A 126 5.38 20.50 1.44
C GLY A 126 5.03 19.10 0.96
N PHE A 127 3.84 18.59 1.27
CA PHE A 127 3.34 17.32 0.74
C PHE A 127 2.55 17.55 -0.56
N THR A 128 2.78 16.71 -1.56
CA THR A 128 2.32 16.91 -2.94
C THR A 128 1.32 15.88 -3.42
N ASP A 129 1.38 14.65 -2.90
CA ASP A 129 0.58 13.53 -3.38
C ASP A 129 -0.01 12.74 -2.21
N ARG A 130 -1.19 12.14 -2.42
CA ARG A 130 -1.76 11.16 -1.50
C ARG A 130 -1.44 9.78 -2.05
N LEU A 131 -0.64 9.00 -1.33
CA LEU A 131 -0.24 7.67 -1.76
C LEU A 131 -0.62 6.57 -0.75
N ASP A 132 -0.85 6.94 0.51
CA ASP A 132 -1.17 6.04 1.61
C ASP A 132 -2.68 5.93 1.82
N TYR A 133 -3.21 4.70 1.80
CA TYR A 133 -4.64 4.44 1.87
C TYR A 133 -4.99 3.34 2.86
N VAL A 134 -6.23 3.40 3.34
CA VAL A 134 -6.92 2.30 4.03
C VAL A 134 -8.23 2.10 3.30
N PHE A 135 -8.30 1.02 2.53
CA PHE A 135 -9.46 0.60 1.75
C PHE A 135 -10.28 -0.40 2.54
N LEU A 136 -11.55 -0.09 2.76
CA LEU A 136 -12.51 -0.96 3.44
C LEU A 136 -13.47 -1.59 2.44
N SER A 137 -13.66 -2.90 2.57
CA SER A 137 -14.75 -3.63 1.93
C SER A 137 -16.12 -3.16 2.42
N SER A 138 -17.17 -3.41 1.64
CA SER A 138 -18.53 -2.86 1.87
C SER A 138 -19.19 -3.28 3.19
N GLN A 139 -18.66 -4.31 3.88
CA GLN A 139 -19.15 -4.75 5.19
C GLN A 139 -18.60 -3.91 6.35
N LEU A 140 -17.61 -3.05 6.11
CA LEU A 140 -16.91 -2.25 7.13
C LEU A 140 -17.20 -0.76 6.95
N ASN A 141 -17.15 -0.03 8.06
CA ASN A 141 -17.27 1.43 8.05
C ASN A 141 -16.22 2.06 8.96
N ALA A 142 -15.62 3.16 8.50
CA ALA A 142 -14.76 3.98 9.34
C ALA A 142 -15.58 4.89 10.25
N SER A 143 -15.25 4.92 11.55
CA SER A 143 -15.85 5.85 12.53
C SER A 143 -15.09 7.16 12.60
N GLU A 144 -13.77 7.12 12.45
CA GLU A 144 -12.88 8.30 12.45
C GLU A 144 -11.70 8.06 11.51
N SER A 145 -11.20 9.13 10.87
CA SER A 145 -9.91 9.08 10.19
C SER A 145 -9.17 10.40 10.23
N ARG A 146 -7.83 10.34 10.20
CA ARG A 146 -6.95 11.51 10.19
C ARG A 146 -5.57 11.19 9.62
N ILE A 147 -4.92 12.24 9.11
CA ILE A 147 -3.50 12.18 8.73
C ILE A 147 -2.62 12.56 9.92
N VAL A 148 -1.48 11.90 10.05
CA VAL A 148 -0.50 12.12 11.11
C VAL A 148 0.87 12.34 10.48
N GLY A 149 1.58 13.38 10.89
CA GLY A 149 2.93 13.66 10.38
C GLY A 149 2.96 14.44 9.06
N ASN A 150 1.81 14.90 8.55
CA ASN A 150 1.73 15.82 7.40
C ASN A 150 1.85 17.30 7.79
N SER A 151 2.27 17.57 9.02
CA SER A 151 2.52 18.91 9.57
C SER A 151 3.95 19.00 10.07
N TRP A 152 4.52 20.21 10.09
CA TRP A 152 5.85 20.40 10.65
C TRP A 152 5.88 19.94 12.12
N PRO A 153 6.86 19.13 12.53
CA PRO A 153 6.88 18.62 13.88
C PRO A 153 7.27 19.76 14.85
N LEU A 154 6.43 20.01 15.86
CA LEU A 154 6.67 20.97 16.92
C LEU A 154 6.78 20.22 18.26
N GLY A 155 7.85 20.46 19.03
CA GLY A 155 8.01 19.87 20.36
C GLY A 155 9.45 19.46 20.71
N GLU A 156 9.67 19.08 21.97
CA GLU A 156 11.00 18.79 22.50
C GLU A 156 11.47 17.35 22.22
N GLN A 157 10.54 16.40 22.06
CA GLN A 157 10.84 14.97 21.84
C GLN A 157 10.80 14.57 20.36
N LEU A 158 11.40 15.40 19.51
CA LEU A 158 11.46 15.16 18.07
C LEU A 158 12.83 14.62 17.66
N TRP A 159 12.85 13.80 16.60
CA TRP A 159 14.10 13.36 15.98
C TRP A 159 14.93 14.57 15.56
N SER A 160 16.15 14.62 16.08
CA SER A 160 17.08 15.70 15.77
C SER A 160 17.83 15.37 14.48
N CYS A 161 17.99 16.37 13.63
CA CYS A 161 18.86 16.28 12.48
C CYS A 161 20.33 16.30 12.94
N ASN A 162 21.13 15.35 12.48
CA ASN A 162 22.47 15.11 13.04
C ASN A 162 23.60 15.47 12.06
N SER A 163 23.33 15.57 10.76
CA SER A 163 24.31 15.99 9.76
C SER A 163 24.16 17.47 9.40
N THR A 164 25.24 18.10 8.92
CA THR A 164 25.19 19.47 8.38
C THR A 164 24.14 19.59 7.28
N GLU A 165 24.09 18.61 6.37
CA GLU A 165 23.14 18.58 5.26
C GLU A 165 21.69 18.50 5.71
N GLN A 166 21.37 17.65 6.70
CA GLN A 166 20.02 17.60 7.28
C GLN A 166 19.64 18.93 7.94
N ASN A 167 20.58 19.54 8.66
CA ASN A 167 20.33 20.82 9.30
C ASN A 167 20.08 21.94 8.28
N ASP A 168 20.83 21.96 7.18
CA ASP A 168 20.69 22.97 6.12
C ASP A 168 19.38 22.78 5.34
N LEU A 169 19.01 21.54 5.01
CA LEU A 169 17.72 21.21 4.38
C LEU A 169 16.54 21.56 5.29
N SER A 170 16.65 21.26 6.59
CA SER A 170 15.60 21.59 7.58
C SER A 170 15.37 23.10 7.67
N ARG A 171 16.45 23.90 7.71
CA ARG A 171 16.35 25.37 7.68
C ARG A 171 15.78 25.89 6.37
N LEU A 172 16.17 25.31 5.23
CA LEU A 172 15.63 25.66 3.93
C LEU A 172 14.12 25.35 3.83
N ALA A 173 13.70 24.21 4.36
CA ALA A 173 12.29 23.85 4.41
C ALA A 173 11.50 24.85 5.26
N ILE A 174 11.97 25.17 6.47
CA ILE A 174 11.33 26.14 7.37
C ILE A 174 11.24 27.53 6.71
N SER A 175 12.29 27.98 6.01
CA SER A 175 12.32 29.32 5.41
C SER A 175 11.29 29.53 4.29
N LYS A 176 10.85 28.43 3.65
CA LYS A 176 9.81 28.42 2.63
C LYS A 176 8.40 28.21 3.19
N MET A 177 8.26 27.75 4.43
CA MET A 177 6.94 27.54 5.06
C MET A 177 6.32 28.85 5.55
N ASP A 178 4.98 28.86 5.64
CA ASP A 178 4.23 29.96 6.24
C ASP A 178 4.68 30.16 7.70
N THR A 179 5.16 31.35 8.04
CA THR A 179 5.67 31.66 9.39
C THR A 179 4.63 31.41 10.50
N SER A 180 3.34 31.42 10.19
CA SER A 180 2.27 31.09 11.14
C SER A 180 2.27 29.62 11.56
N VAL A 181 2.83 28.72 10.74
CA VAL A 181 2.92 27.28 11.02
C VAL A 181 4.28 26.85 11.58
N THR A 182 5.25 27.77 11.65
CA THR A 182 6.61 27.53 12.16
C THR A 182 6.97 28.39 13.39
N LEU A 183 5.98 28.99 14.06
CA LEU A 183 6.18 29.78 15.29
C LEU A 183 6.95 28.96 16.34
N GLY A 184 8.23 29.30 16.55
CA GLY A 184 9.13 28.62 17.48
C GLY A 184 10.06 27.54 16.87
N ALA A 185 9.96 27.26 15.57
CA ALA A 185 10.72 26.22 14.87
C ALA A 185 12.06 26.69 14.26
N LEU A 186 12.30 28.00 14.15
CA LEU A 186 13.50 28.55 13.49
C LEU A 186 14.83 28.14 14.15
N GLU A 187 14.80 27.81 15.44
CA GLU A 187 15.95 27.35 16.21
C GLU A 187 16.07 25.82 16.27
N GLN A 188 15.07 25.08 15.76
CA GLN A 188 15.00 23.63 15.91
C GLN A 188 15.07 22.92 14.55
N THR A 189 16.27 22.49 14.17
CA THR A 189 16.49 21.60 13.03
C THR A 189 16.00 20.19 13.38
N LYS A 190 14.73 19.94 13.09
CA LYS A 190 14.08 18.65 13.33
C LYS A 190 13.90 17.89 12.04
N CYS A 191 14.02 16.58 12.16
CA CYS A 191 13.84 15.63 11.07
C CYS A 191 12.50 14.91 11.27
N LEU A 192 11.81 14.67 10.17
CA LEU A 192 10.56 13.94 10.07
C LEU A 192 10.78 12.47 10.47
N PRO A 193 9.75 11.80 11.03
CA PRO A 193 9.84 10.41 11.41
C PRO A 193 9.79 9.42 10.24
N SER A 194 9.24 9.84 9.11
CA SER A 194 9.13 9.09 7.87
C SER A 194 9.09 10.07 6.72
N ASP A 195 9.40 9.60 5.53
CA ASP A 195 9.25 10.32 4.27
C ASP A 195 7.79 10.40 3.80
N HIS A 196 6.92 9.59 4.40
CA HIS A 196 5.47 9.65 4.28
C HIS A 196 4.81 10.16 5.57
N ALA A 197 3.66 10.80 5.42
CA ALA A 197 2.71 10.97 6.50
C ALA A 197 1.87 9.70 6.69
N GLY A 198 1.57 9.36 7.93
CA GLY A 198 0.73 8.21 8.26
C GLY A 198 -0.76 8.51 8.12
N LEU A 199 -1.55 7.49 7.79
CA LEU A 199 -3.00 7.51 7.84
C LEU A 199 -3.51 6.65 9.00
N VAL A 200 -4.36 7.23 9.85
CA VAL A 200 -5.03 6.52 10.94
C VAL A 200 -6.51 6.46 10.65
N VAL A 201 -7.07 5.26 10.71
CA VAL A 201 -8.50 4.99 10.54
C VAL A 201 -8.97 4.13 11.71
N GLU A 202 -10.03 4.57 12.38
CA GLU A 202 -10.78 3.76 13.32
C GLU A 202 -11.88 3.02 12.57
N VAL A 203 -11.87 1.69 12.63
CA VAL A 203 -12.83 0.84 11.93
C VAL A 203 -13.84 0.30 12.91
N SER A 204 -15.11 0.56 12.63
CA SER A 204 -16.24 0.02 13.38
C SER A 204 -16.79 -1.23 12.71
N PHE A 205 -17.16 -2.21 13.53
CA PHE A 205 -17.87 -3.39 13.09
C PHE A 205 -19.30 -3.29 13.59
N THR A 206 -20.28 -3.36 12.69
CA THR A 206 -21.65 -3.60 13.12
C THR A 206 -21.67 -5.03 13.65
N ALA A 207 -21.73 -5.17 14.98
CA ALA A 207 -22.02 -6.46 15.61
C ALA A 207 -23.44 -6.86 15.18
N SER A 208 -23.53 -7.58 14.07
CA SER A 208 -24.80 -8.16 13.67
C SER A 208 -25.12 -9.29 14.64
N ASP A 209 -26.39 -9.41 15.06
CA ASP A 209 -26.91 -10.53 15.87
C ASP A 209 -26.72 -11.90 15.18
N THR A 210 -26.17 -11.94 13.98
CA THR A 210 -25.53 -13.11 13.40
C THR A 210 -24.28 -13.43 14.20
N SER A 211 -24.48 -14.22 15.26
CA SER A 211 -23.48 -15.08 15.88
C SER A 211 -22.34 -15.38 14.89
N SER A 212 -21.12 -14.97 15.24
CA SER A 212 -19.85 -15.54 14.76
C SER A 212 -20.03 -16.26 13.42
N SER A 213 -19.74 -15.60 12.28
CA SER A 213 -19.52 -16.34 11.04
C SER A 213 -18.69 -17.55 11.42
N THR A 214 -19.28 -18.74 11.33
CA THR A 214 -18.69 -19.97 11.82
C THR A 214 -17.25 -19.93 11.33
N TYR A 215 -16.25 -20.07 12.23
CA TYR A 215 -14.88 -20.30 11.79
C TYR A 215 -14.95 -21.22 10.57
N PRO A 216 -14.22 -20.94 9.47
CA PRO A 216 -14.30 -21.77 8.28
C PRO A 216 -14.30 -23.21 8.73
N GLU A 217 -15.32 -23.98 8.30
CA GLU A 217 -15.56 -25.34 8.81
C GLU A 217 -14.22 -26.04 8.93
N SER A 218 -13.95 -26.67 10.08
CA SER A 218 -12.63 -27.23 10.37
C SER A 218 -12.12 -27.92 9.12
N HIS A 219 -11.09 -27.36 8.47
CA HIS A 219 -10.58 -27.95 7.25
C HIS A 219 -10.16 -29.36 7.62
N THR A 220 -10.57 -30.35 6.83
CA THR A 220 -10.09 -31.71 7.04
C THR A 220 -8.56 -31.63 7.04
N PRO A 221 -7.86 -32.06 8.11
CA PRO A 221 -6.41 -32.06 8.12
C PRO A 221 -5.90 -32.71 6.85
N PHE A 222 -4.77 -32.22 6.31
CA PHE A 222 -4.11 -32.84 5.16
C PHE A 222 -4.19 -34.37 5.29
N PRO A 223 -4.62 -35.13 4.27
CA PRO A 223 -5.03 -36.53 4.43
C PRO A 223 -3.81 -37.44 4.62
N ILE A 224 -3.07 -37.23 5.71
CA ILE A 224 -1.90 -37.99 6.12
C ILE A 224 -2.29 -39.47 6.26
N GLY A 225 -3.54 -39.78 6.59
CA GLY A 225 -4.06 -41.15 6.60
C GLY A 225 -3.99 -41.85 5.23
N PHE A 226 -4.40 -41.16 4.15
CA PHE A 226 -4.31 -41.67 2.78
C PHE A 226 -2.84 -41.90 2.37
N TRP A 227 -1.97 -40.94 2.69
CA TRP A 227 -0.53 -41.03 2.39
C TRP A 227 0.20 -42.06 3.25
N LYS A 228 -0.22 -42.29 4.50
CA LYS A 228 0.28 -43.40 5.34
C LYS A 228 -0.08 -44.75 4.73
N GLY A 229 -1.34 -44.92 4.29
CA GLY A 229 -1.79 -46.16 3.65
C GLY A 229 -1.04 -46.44 2.34
N SER A 230 -1.00 -45.46 1.44
CA SER A 230 -0.29 -45.56 0.15
C SER A 230 1.21 -45.75 0.34
N GLY A 231 1.83 -45.06 1.31
CA GLY A 231 3.23 -45.20 1.66
C GLY A 231 3.58 -46.60 2.19
N ILE A 232 2.77 -47.14 3.11
CA ILE A 232 2.94 -48.50 3.63
C ILE A 232 2.76 -49.53 2.51
N ALA A 233 1.75 -49.38 1.65
CA ALA A 233 1.51 -50.27 0.52
C ALA A 233 2.69 -50.29 -0.46
N LEU A 234 3.27 -49.13 -0.78
CA LEU A 234 4.45 -49.02 -1.63
C LEU A 234 5.66 -49.74 -1.01
N VAL A 235 5.92 -49.53 0.29
CA VAL A 235 7.02 -50.20 1.01
C VAL A 235 6.83 -51.71 1.03
N LEU A 236 5.62 -52.19 1.35
CA LEU A 236 5.31 -53.63 1.35
C LEU A 236 5.45 -54.24 -0.05
N PHE A 237 5.01 -53.53 -1.10
CA PHE A 237 5.17 -53.95 -2.48
C PHE A 237 6.65 -54.04 -2.89
N LEU A 238 7.47 -53.06 -2.51
CA LEU A 238 8.92 -53.08 -2.76
C LEU A 238 9.59 -54.24 -2.01
N ILE A 239 9.27 -54.45 -0.73
CA ILE A 239 9.77 -55.58 0.06
C ILE A 239 9.38 -56.91 -0.59
N TRP A 240 8.12 -57.06 -1.01
CA TRP A 240 7.64 -58.26 -1.69
C TRP A 240 8.39 -58.49 -3.01
N ARG A 241 8.59 -57.44 -3.82
CA ARG A 241 9.31 -57.53 -5.09
C ARG A 241 10.78 -57.91 -4.89
N ILE A 242 11.44 -57.33 -3.89
CA ILE A 242 12.84 -57.67 -3.54
C ILE A 242 12.91 -59.12 -3.06
N ARG A 243 12.03 -59.54 -2.14
CA ARG A 243 11.97 -60.92 -1.65
C ARG A 243 11.77 -61.91 -2.79
N ARG A 244 10.81 -61.65 -3.68
CA ARG A 244 10.53 -62.49 -4.85
C ARG A 244 11.74 -62.62 -5.77
N ARG A 245 12.48 -61.53 -5.99
CA ARG A 245 13.70 -61.54 -6.83
C ARG A 245 14.84 -62.31 -6.16
N VAL A 246 15.01 -62.19 -4.85
CA VAL A 246 16.04 -62.92 -4.10
C VAL A 246 15.72 -64.41 -4.03
N THR A 247 14.48 -64.81 -3.76
CA THR A 247 14.10 -66.23 -3.72
C THR A 247 14.22 -66.91 -5.09
N THR A 248 13.81 -66.26 -6.18
CA THR A 248 14.01 -66.81 -7.53
C THR A 248 15.49 -66.88 -7.92
N SER A 249 16.30 -65.89 -7.53
CA SER A 249 17.76 -65.91 -7.78
C SER A 249 18.51 -66.99 -6.98
N ARG A 250 18.03 -67.34 -5.77
CA ARG A 250 18.56 -68.46 -4.98
C ARG A 250 18.15 -69.81 -5.53
N ALA A 251 16.91 -69.95 -6.03
CA ALA A 251 16.45 -71.17 -6.69
C ALA A 251 17.25 -71.47 -7.98
N LEU A 252 17.67 -70.45 -8.71
CA LEU A 252 18.54 -70.57 -9.90
C LEU A 252 20.01 -70.89 -9.60
N LYS A 253 20.46 -70.80 -8.33
CA LYS A 253 21.83 -71.15 -7.91
C LYS A 253 21.95 -72.54 -7.27
N VAL A 254 20.84 -73.26 -7.12
CA VAL A 254 20.77 -74.60 -6.50
C VAL A 254 20.47 -75.69 -7.55
N VAL A 255 20.55 -75.34 -8.84
CA VAL A 255 20.53 -76.28 -9.97
C VAL A 255 21.89 -76.28 -10.64
#